data_AF-A0A087TRX7-F1
#
_entry.id   AF-A0A087TRX7-F1
#
_cell.length_a   1.000
_cell.length_b   1.000
_cell.length_c   1.000
_cell.angle_alpha   90.00
_cell.angle_beta   90.00
_cell.angle_gamma   90.00
#
_symmetry.space_group_name_H-M   'P 1'
#
loop_
_entity.id
_entity.type
_entity.pdbx_description
1 polymer ?
#
loop_
_entity_poly.entity_id
_entity_poly.type
_entity_poly.pdbx_seq_one_letter_code
_entity_poly.pdbx_strand_id
1 'polypeptide(L)'
;MDESNCDGEDETDFNDVLEALMFWNKRSPNKRYQCSVCPYSSNDSSNMRRHKMVHTQERPYGCMFCSKAFNHKVSLERHIRTHFR
;
A
#
# COMPACT_ATOMS: atom_id res chain seq x y z
N MET A 1 -13.66 41.54 46.43
CA MET A 1 -13.17 40.19 46.73
C MET A 1 -14.29 39.26 46.36
N ASP A 2 -14.15 38.64 45.20
CA ASP A 2 -14.89 37.48 44.76
C ASP A 2 -13.99 36.88 43.68
N GLU A 3 -13.36 35.78 44.05
CA GLU A 3 -12.36 35.04 43.28
C GLU A 3 -13.04 34.30 42.14
N SER A 4 -12.37 34.30 40.98
CA SER A 4 -12.22 33.17 40.06
C SER A 4 -13.32 32.11 40.02
N ASN A 5 -13.88 31.87 38.83
CA ASN A 5 -13.72 30.54 38.24
C ASN A 5 -13.91 30.55 36.71
N CYS A 6 -12.79 30.49 36.00
CA CYS A 6 -12.71 30.06 34.61
C CYS A 6 -12.60 28.53 34.68
N ASP A 7 -13.72 27.81 34.63
CA ASP A 7 -13.70 26.36 34.50
C ASP A 7 -14.81 25.92 33.56
N GLY A 8 -14.36 25.26 32.50
CA GLY A 8 -15.18 24.71 31.44
C GLY A 8 -14.26 24.31 30.31
N GLU A 9 -13.31 23.45 30.63
CA GLU A 9 -12.42 22.81 29.67
C GLU A 9 -13.30 22.21 28.57
N ASP A 10 -13.04 22.62 27.33
CA ASP A 10 -13.61 22.06 26.11
C ASP A 10 -13.13 20.60 26.03
N GLU A 11 -13.86 19.71 26.70
CA GLU A 11 -13.68 18.26 26.57
C GLU A 11 -14.14 17.90 25.17
N THR A 12 -13.25 18.07 24.19
CA THR A 12 -13.37 17.37 22.92
C THR A 12 -13.55 15.90 23.26
N ASP A 13 -14.74 15.37 22.99
CA ASP A 13 -15.13 14.02 23.38
C ASP A 13 -14.06 13.05 22.85
N PHE A 14 -13.51 12.20 23.70
CA PHE A 14 -12.45 11.27 23.30
C PHE A 14 -12.90 10.39 22.11
N ASN A 15 -14.22 10.16 21.97
CA ASN A 15 -14.81 9.50 20.81
C ASN A 15 -14.71 10.37 19.54
N ASP A 16 -14.82 11.70 19.61
CA ASP A 16 -14.66 12.59 18.45
C ASP A 16 -13.24 12.55 17.88
N VAL A 17 -12.23 12.51 18.75
CA VAL A 17 -10.82 12.38 18.34
C VAL A 17 -10.55 10.99 17.76
N LEU A 18 -11.09 9.93 18.36
CA LEU A 18 -10.99 8.57 17.83
C LEU A 18 -11.72 8.41 16.49
N GLU A 19 -12.90 8.99 16.33
CA GLU A 19 -13.65 8.99 15.06
C GLU A 19 -12.89 9.75 13.97
N ALA A 20 -12.30 10.91 14.31
CA ALA A 20 -11.45 11.66 13.39
C ALA A 20 -10.22 10.85 12.97
N LEU A 21 -9.53 10.20 13.92
CA LEU A 21 -8.38 9.33 13.61
C LEU A 21 -8.80 8.13 12.75
N MET A 22 -9.96 7.50 13.02
CA MET A 22 -10.51 6.42 12.20
C MET A 22 -10.87 6.91 10.78
N PHE A 23 -11.36 8.14 10.62
CA PHE A 23 -11.64 8.76 9.33
C PHE A 23 -10.36 8.99 8.50
N TRP A 24 -9.30 9.52 9.11
CA TRP A 24 -8.00 9.70 8.45
C TRP A 24 -7.31 8.36 8.14
N ASN A 25 -7.48 7.34 8.99
CA ASN A 25 -6.94 5.99 8.79
C ASN A 25 -7.80 5.13 7.84
N LYS A 26 -8.95 5.65 7.39
CA LYS A 26 -9.87 4.96 6.48
C LYS A 26 -9.32 4.98 5.06
N ARG A 27 -8.61 3.91 4.68
CA ARG A 27 -8.34 3.62 3.26
C ARG A 27 -9.67 3.54 2.52
N SER A 28 -9.95 4.50 1.63
CA SER A 28 -11.21 4.54 0.89
C SER A 28 -11.40 3.22 0.11
N PRO A 29 -12.43 2.41 0.42
CA PRO A 29 -12.59 1.07 -0.15
C PRO A 29 -12.82 1.07 -1.68
N ASN A 30 -13.11 2.23 -2.26
CA ASN A 30 -13.49 2.39 -3.67
C ASN A 30 -12.45 3.09 -4.55
N LYS A 31 -11.27 3.47 -4.03
CA LYS A 31 -10.21 4.00 -4.90
C LYS A 31 -9.50 2.83 -5.59
N ARG A 32 -10.09 2.36 -6.69
CA ARG A 32 -9.49 1.34 -7.56
C ARG A 32 -8.54 2.00 -8.55
N TYR A 33 -7.37 1.42 -8.71
CA TYR A 33 -6.45 1.74 -9.78
C TYR A 33 -6.81 0.85 -10.97
N GLN A 34 -7.07 1.45 -12.13
CA GLN A 34 -7.40 0.73 -13.37
C GLN A 34 -6.18 0.72 -14.31
N CYS A 35 -6.01 -0.39 -15.03
CA CYS A 35 -5.01 -0.49 -16.08
C CYS A 35 -5.55 0.16 -17.37
N SER A 36 -4.70 0.88 -18.09
CA SER A 36 -5.07 1.53 -19.35
C SER A 36 -5.02 0.59 -20.57
N VAL A 37 -4.44 -0.59 -20.42
CA VAL A 37 -4.18 -1.54 -21.53
C VAL A 37 -5.13 -2.75 -21.49
N CYS A 38 -5.67 -3.08 -20.32
CA CYS A 38 -6.52 -4.25 -20.13
C CYS A 38 -7.54 -4.02 -19.00
N PRO A 39 -8.58 -4.86 -18.86
CA PRO A 39 -9.65 -4.65 -17.87
C PRO A 39 -9.23 -4.92 -16.41
N TYR A 40 -7.94 -5.12 -16.13
CA TYR A 40 -7.44 -5.36 -14.78
C TYR A 40 -7.53 -4.10 -13.90
N SER A 41 -7.98 -4.28 -12.65
CA SER A 41 -7.97 -3.22 -11.64
C SER A 41 -7.54 -3.76 -10.28
N SER A 42 -6.90 -2.91 -9.46
CA SER A 42 -6.45 -3.23 -8.12
C SER A 42 -6.80 -2.13 -7.13
N ASN A 43 -7.12 -2.49 -5.88
CA ASN A 43 -7.34 -1.52 -4.81
C ASN A 43 -6.04 -0.97 -4.22
N ASP A 44 -4.91 -1.31 -4.82
CA ASP A 44 -3.58 -0.95 -4.37
C ASP A 44 -2.72 -0.44 -5.53
N SER A 45 -2.07 0.70 -5.31
CA SER A 45 -1.24 1.40 -6.30
C SER A 45 0.03 0.61 -6.61
N SER A 46 0.62 -0.05 -5.61
CA SER A 46 1.82 -0.88 -5.80
C SER A 46 1.49 -2.09 -6.66
N ASN A 47 0.32 -2.70 -6.44
CA ASN A 47 -0.18 -3.77 -7.30
C ASN A 47 -0.41 -3.32 -8.74
N MET A 48 -1.00 -2.13 -8.96
CA MET A 48 -1.20 -1.61 -10.32
C MET A 48 0.13 -1.29 -11.01
N ARG A 49 1.06 -0.62 -10.30
CA ARG A 49 2.41 -0.33 -10.82
C ARG A 49 3.11 -1.62 -11.24
N ARG A 50 2.98 -2.66 -10.43
CA ARG A 50 3.54 -3.98 -10.73
C ARG A 50 2.86 -4.67 -11.91
N HIS A 51 1.54 -4.59 -11.98
CA HIS A 51 0.78 -5.12 -13.10
C HIS A 51 1.22 -4.53 -14.45
N LYS A 52 1.53 -3.22 -14.50
CA LYS A 52 2.01 -2.58 -15.74
C LYS A 52 3.26 -3.24 -16.34
N MET A 53 4.12 -3.86 -15.52
CA MET A 53 5.30 -4.58 -16.01
C MET A 53 4.96 -5.81 -16.87
N VAL A 54 3.74 -6.34 -16.78
CA VAL A 54 3.28 -7.44 -17.65
C VAL A 54 3.15 -6.97 -19.11
N HIS A 55 2.76 -5.72 -19.32
CA HIS A 55 2.60 -5.15 -20.66
C HIS A 55 3.93 -4.71 -21.27
N THR A 56 4.86 -4.21 -20.45
CA THR A 56 6.19 -3.78 -20.92
C THR A 56 7.17 -4.94 -21.10
N GLN A 57 6.82 -6.14 -20.60
CA GLN A 57 7.72 -7.30 -20.53
C GLN A 57 9.03 -7.03 -19.76
N GLU A 58 9.09 -5.93 -19.02
CA GLU A 58 10.26 -5.59 -18.22
C GLU A 58 10.44 -6.61 -17.09
N ARG A 59 11.65 -7.16 -17.00
CA ARG A 59 12.05 -8.12 -15.98
C ARG A 59 13.31 -7.61 -15.28
N PRO A 60 13.17 -6.61 -14.39
CA PRO A 60 14.32 -5.97 -13.76
C PRO A 60 15.08 -6.89 -12.80
N TYR A 61 14.48 -8.01 -12.38
CA TYR A 61 15.07 -8.92 -11.40
C TYR A 61 15.72 -10.12 -12.09
N GLY A 62 16.99 -9.98 -12.46
CA GLY A 62 17.81 -11.05 -13.04
C GLY A 62 18.33 -12.04 -11.99
N CYS A 63 18.40 -13.32 -12.35
CA CYS A 63 19.12 -14.31 -11.55
C CYS A 63 20.63 -14.21 -11.78
N MET A 64 21.41 -14.29 -10.71
CA MET A 64 22.88 -14.29 -10.81
C MET A 64 23.45 -15.67 -11.20
N PHE A 65 22.68 -16.75 -11.06
CA PHE A 65 23.12 -18.12 -11.34
C PHE A 65 22.71 -18.59 -12.74
N CYS A 66 21.75 -17.93 -13.39
CA CYS A 66 21.29 -18.29 -14.72
C CYS A 66 20.66 -17.08 -15.44
N SER A 67 20.37 -17.21 -16.73
CA SER A 67 19.82 -16.11 -17.54
C SER A 67 18.32 -15.84 -17.33
N LYS A 68 17.70 -16.37 -16.26
CA LYS A 68 16.28 -16.13 -15.99
C LYS A 68 16.08 -14.79 -15.29
N ALA A 69 15.15 -14.00 -15.81
CA ALA A 69 14.72 -12.74 -15.21
C ALA A 69 13.24 -12.78 -14.83
N PHE A 70 12.88 -12.03 -13.79
CA PHE A 70 11.55 -11.99 -13.18
C PHE A 70 11.03 -10.56 -13.09
N ASN A 71 9.71 -10.41 -13.09
CA ASN A 71 9.04 -9.13 -12.86
C ASN A 71 8.86 -8.82 -11.37
N HIS A 72 9.01 -9.81 -10.47
CA HIS A 72 8.84 -9.64 -9.02
C HIS A 72 10.09 -10.11 -8.26
N LYS A 73 10.52 -9.33 -7.26
CA LYS A 73 11.63 -9.70 -6.36
C LYS A 73 11.38 -11.03 -5.63
N VAL A 74 10.19 -11.22 -5.06
CA VAL A 74 9.83 -12.46 -4.34
C VAL A 74 9.89 -13.68 -5.27
N SER A 75 9.57 -13.51 -6.56
CA SER A 75 9.71 -14.58 -7.55
C SER A 75 11.17 -14.95 -7.79
N LEU A 76 12.06 -13.94 -7.89
CA LEU A 76 13.50 -14.17 -7.98
C LEU A 76 14.04 -14.85 -6.71
N GLU A 77 13.70 -14.39 -5.51
CA GLU A 77 14.16 -14.97 -4.25
C GLU A 77 13.74 -16.45 -4.11
N ARG A 78 12.48 -16.77 -4.47
CA ARG A 78 12.01 -18.16 -4.53
C ARG A 78 12.76 -18.98 -5.58
N HIS A 79 13.04 -18.38 -6.74
CA HIS A 79 13.82 -19.05 -7.78
C HIS A 79 15.26 -19.32 -7.34
N ILE A 80 15.91 -18.38 -6.66
CA ILE A 80 17.29 -18.55 -6.20
C ILE A 80 17.43 -19.79 -5.32
N ARG A 81 16.42 -20.08 -4.47
CA ARG A 81 16.40 -21.30 -3.67
C ARG A 81 16.43 -22.60 -4.47
N THR A 82 16.04 -22.60 -5.75
CA THR A 82 16.12 -23.80 -6.60
C THR A 82 17.53 -24.10 -7.08
N HIS A 83 18.47 -23.18 -6.95
CA HIS A 83 19.90 -23.42 -7.25
C HIS A 83 20.67 -24.02 -6.06
N PHE A 84 20.06 -24.03 -4.89
CA PHE A 84 20.65 -24.52 -3.64
C PHE A 84 19.98 -25.80 -3.12
N ARG A 85 19.15 -26.44 -3.95
CA ARG A 85 18.53 -27.73 -3.68
C ARG A 85 19.19 -28.79 -4.54
#